data_AF-A0ABC8CBQ9-F1
#
_entry.id   AF-A0ABC8CBQ9-F1
#
_cell.length_a   1.000
_cell.length_b   1.000
_cell.length_c   1.000
_cell.angle_alpha   90.00
_cell.angle_beta   90.00
_cell.angle_gamma   90.00
#
_symmetry.space_group_name_H-M   'P 1'
#
loop_
_entity.id
_entity.type
_entity.pdbx_description
1 polymer ?
#
loop_
_entity_poly.entity_id
_entity_poly.type
_entity_poly.pdbx_seq_one_letter_code
_entity_poly.pdbx_strand_id
1 'polypeptide(L)'
;MTDTVEQTAPKKYELTDETTTSWDGRTLHRIRALVAIASIGVAAGDLGGFIETETNLEQSGNAWVYGDARVFGDAWVSLSIHVGWFSNVGSENGTLTYFRTKDGGIYTDHVCFDGTLDEFESAVKKRHGDTQIGKEYALLIEFIRLRATSWQDVEQEAA
;
A
#
# COMPACT_ATOMS: atom_id res chain seq x y z
N MET A 1 33.60 -28.29 -13.53
CA MET A 1 32.44 -27.39 -13.70
C MET A 1 31.63 -27.51 -12.44
N THR A 2 31.82 -26.59 -11.51
CA THR A 2 31.01 -26.53 -10.29
C THR A 2 29.78 -25.70 -10.64
N ASP A 3 28.63 -26.37 -10.76
CA ASP A 3 27.35 -25.70 -10.83
C ASP A 3 27.15 -24.95 -9.51
N THR A 4 27.37 -23.64 -9.56
CA THR A 4 26.95 -22.74 -8.50
C THR A 4 25.43 -22.68 -8.59
N VAL A 5 24.75 -23.51 -7.79
CA VAL A 5 23.32 -23.34 -7.53
C VAL A 5 23.20 -22.00 -6.82
N GLU A 6 22.75 -21.00 -7.56
CA GLU A 6 22.37 -19.70 -7.03
C GLU A 6 21.24 -19.95 -6.03
N GLN A 7 21.59 -19.99 -4.75
CA GLN A 7 20.64 -20.21 -3.67
C GLN A 7 19.87 -18.89 -3.50
N THR A 8 18.80 -18.73 -4.27
CA THR A 8 17.86 -17.62 -4.11
C THR A 8 17.35 -17.61 -2.68
N ALA A 9 17.40 -16.44 -2.03
CA ALA A 9 16.90 -16.26 -0.67
C ALA A 9 15.46 -16.82 -0.51
N PRO A 10 15.12 -17.41 0.63
CA PRO A 10 13.80 -18.00 0.84
C PRO A 10 12.71 -16.92 0.69
N LYS A 11 11.69 -17.22 -0.13
CA LYS A 11 10.53 -16.34 -0.31
C LYS A 11 9.71 -16.26 0.98
N LYS A 12 9.15 -15.08 1.27
CA LYS A 12 8.27 -14.84 2.42
C LYS A 12 6.85 -15.35 2.18
N TYR A 13 6.36 -15.22 0.95
CA TYR A 13 5.03 -15.67 0.57
C TYR A 13 4.98 -16.12 -0.89
N GLU A 14 3.89 -16.83 -1.23
CA GLU A 14 3.52 -17.20 -2.60
C GLU A 14 2.16 -16.60 -2.99
N LEU A 15 1.94 -16.44 -4.30
CA LEU A 15 0.61 -16.18 -4.87
C LEU A 15 -0.10 -17.51 -5.07
N THR A 16 -1.36 -17.61 -4.63
CA THR A 16 -2.16 -18.82 -4.81
C THR A 16 -3.07 -18.72 -6.05
N ASP A 17 -3.75 -19.82 -6.38
CA ASP A 17 -4.76 -19.87 -7.44
C ASP A 17 -6.10 -19.23 -7.05
N GLU A 18 -6.29 -18.85 -5.78
CA GLU A 18 -7.48 -18.10 -5.36
C GLU A 18 -7.35 -16.65 -5.83
N THR A 19 -8.27 -16.23 -6.72
CA THR A 19 -8.23 -14.91 -7.34
C THR A 19 -9.48 -14.07 -7.07
N THR A 20 -9.31 -12.75 -7.09
CA THR A 20 -10.40 -11.77 -7.17
C THR A 20 -10.11 -10.75 -8.29
N THR A 21 -11.10 -9.93 -8.62
CA THR A 21 -10.99 -8.89 -9.66
C THR A 21 -11.15 -7.50 -9.05
N SER A 22 -10.25 -6.57 -9.41
CA SER A 22 -10.41 -5.15 -9.05
C SER A 22 -11.55 -4.52 -9.85
N TRP A 23 -11.98 -3.33 -9.42
CA TRP A 23 -13.02 -2.58 -10.12
C TRP A 23 -12.63 -2.19 -11.56
N ASP A 24 -11.34 -2.13 -11.87
CA ASP A 24 -10.80 -1.84 -13.20
C ASP A 24 -10.29 -3.09 -13.95
N GLY A 25 -10.67 -4.29 -13.50
CA GLY A 25 -10.51 -5.53 -14.27
C GLY A 25 -9.17 -6.24 -14.11
N ARG A 26 -8.32 -5.84 -13.15
CA ARG A 26 -7.08 -6.57 -12.83
C ARG A 26 -7.38 -7.84 -12.05
N THR A 27 -6.58 -8.88 -12.26
CA THR A 27 -6.62 -10.12 -11.48
C THR A 27 -5.67 -10.02 -10.30
N LEU A 28 -6.16 -10.34 -9.10
CA LEU A 28 -5.35 -10.34 -7.89
C LEU A 28 -5.39 -11.72 -7.26
N HIS A 29 -4.27 -12.14 -6.70
CA HIS A 29 -4.05 -13.45 -6.12
C HIS A 29 -3.97 -13.36 -4.60
N ARG A 30 -4.66 -14.25 -3.90
CA ARG A 30 -4.54 -14.41 -2.43
C ARG A 30 -3.09 -14.82 -2.12
N ILE A 31 -2.47 -14.14 -1.16
CA ILE A 31 -1.13 -14.48 -0.68
C ILE A 31 -1.18 -15.56 0.40
N ARG A 32 -0.17 -16.43 0.42
CA ARG A 32 0.05 -17.42 1.48
C ARG A 32 1.46 -17.32 2.03
N ALA A 33 1.59 -17.27 3.35
CA ALA A 33 2.88 -17.19 4.01
C ALA A 33 3.67 -18.49 3.81
N LEU A 34 4.93 -18.37 3.36
CA LEU A 34 5.86 -19.50 3.26
C LEU A 34 6.70 -19.66 4.52
N VAL A 35 6.85 -18.58 5.29
CA VAL A 35 7.59 -18.52 6.55
C VAL A 35 6.78 -17.74 7.59
N ALA A 36 7.06 -17.96 8.87
CA ALA A 36 6.43 -17.19 9.94
C ALA A 36 7.00 -15.76 10.00
N ILE A 37 6.11 -14.77 10.15
CA ILE A 37 6.46 -13.36 10.40
C ILE A 37 6.07 -13.04 11.84
N ALA A 38 6.91 -13.48 12.78
CA ALA A 38 6.59 -13.47 14.22
C ALA A 38 6.25 -12.09 14.77
N SER A 39 6.85 -11.02 14.25
CA SER A 39 6.61 -9.64 14.72
C SER A 39 5.17 -9.17 14.55
N ILE A 40 4.41 -9.82 13.68
CA ILE A 40 3.02 -9.46 13.34
C ILE A 40 2.08 -10.67 13.43
N GLY A 41 2.52 -11.77 14.05
CA GLY A 41 1.68 -12.93 14.35
C GLY A 41 1.22 -13.73 13.14
N VAL A 42 1.97 -13.73 12.03
CA VAL A 42 1.68 -14.55 10.84
C VAL A 42 2.48 -15.85 10.93
N ALA A 43 1.81 -17.00 10.84
CA ALA A 43 2.43 -18.31 10.78
C ALA A 43 2.65 -18.77 9.32
N ALA A 44 3.57 -19.70 9.12
CA ALA A 44 3.74 -20.34 7.81
C ALA A 44 2.45 -21.08 7.43
N GLY A 45 1.98 -20.88 6.20
CA GLY A 45 0.71 -21.40 5.69
C GLY A 45 -0.48 -20.46 5.84
N ASP A 46 -0.37 -19.37 6.62
CA ASP A 46 -1.47 -18.43 6.80
C ASP A 46 -1.81 -17.71 5.49
N LEU A 47 -3.11 -17.54 5.25
CA LEU A 47 -3.62 -16.74 4.14
C LEU A 47 -3.68 -15.26 4.52
N GLY A 48 -3.28 -14.40 3.58
CA GLY A 48 -3.39 -12.96 3.69
C GLY A 48 -4.47 -12.36 2.78
N GLY A 49 -4.27 -11.12 2.36
CA GLY A 49 -5.07 -10.46 1.34
C GLY A 49 -4.63 -10.80 -0.07
N PHE A 50 -5.01 -9.93 -1.00
CA PHE A 50 -4.81 -10.12 -2.42
C PHE A 50 -3.83 -9.11 -2.98
N ILE A 51 -2.88 -9.57 -3.80
CA ILE A 51 -2.00 -8.69 -4.56
C ILE A 51 -2.02 -9.05 -6.05
N GLU A 52 -1.78 -8.09 -6.92
CA GLU A 52 -1.72 -8.33 -8.37
C GLU A 52 -0.45 -9.10 -8.76
N THR A 53 0.71 -8.63 -8.31
CA THR A 53 2.02 -9.24 -8.59
C THR A 53 2.92 -9.22 -7.36
N GLU A 54 4.02 -9.99 -7.39
CA GLU A 54 5.06 -9.94 -6.34
C GLU A 54 5.74 -8.55 -6.22
N THR A 55 5.50 -7.61 -7.14
CA THR A 55 6.04 -6.24 -7.02
C THR A 55 5.22 -5.34 -6.09
N ASN A 56 4.00 -5.73 -5.74
CA ASN A 56 3.10 -4.92 -4.91
C ASN A 56 3.36 -5.07 -3.41
N LEU A 57 3.94 -6.19 -2.99
CA LEU A 57 4.34 -6.47 -1.60
C LEU A 57 5.78 -6.98 -1.60
N GLU A 58 6.63 -6.43 -0.76
CA GLU A 58 8.04 -6.85 -0.74
C GLU A 58 8.19 -8.29 -0.21
N GLN A 59 9.08 -9.09 -0.78
CA GLN A 59 9.41 -10.44 -0.26
C GLN A 59 10.29 -10.38 1.01
N SER A 60 11.00 -9.27 1.25
CA SER A 60 11.75 -9.01 2.47
C SER A 60 10.89 -8.36 3.57
N GLY A 61 11.46 -8.27 4.77
CA GLY A 61 10.88 -7.54 5.89
C GLY A 61 9.54 -8.09 6.39
N ASN A 62 8.82 -7.28 7.15
CA ASN A 62 7.63 -7.71 7.90
C ASN A 62 6.31 -7.20 7.34
N ALA A 63 6.29 -6.56 6.15
CA ALA A 63 5.03 -6.14 5.54
C ALA A 63 4.16 -7.36 5.19
N TRP A 64 2.86 -7.21 5.45
CA TRP A 64 1.83 -8.23 5.21
C TRP A 64 0.50 -7.59 4.86
N VAL A 65 -0.23 -8.19 3.93
CA VAL A 65 -1.60 -7.79 3.58
C VAL A 65 -2.56 -8.74 4.29
N TYR A 66 -3.45 -8.22 5.12
CA TYR A 66 -4.38 -9.02 5.92
C TYR A 66 -5.79 -9.12 5.32
N GLY A 67 -6.50 -10.20 5.67
CA GLY A 67 -7.92 -10.36 5.38
C GLY A 67 -8.21 -10.31 3.89
N ASP A 68 -9.17 -9.49 3.47
CA ASP A 68 -9.55 -9.32 2.06
C ASP A 68 -9.03 -8.01 1.44
N ALA A 69 -8.02 -7.38 2.06
CA ALA A 69 -7.39 -6.19 1.52
C ALA A 69 -6.75 -6.49 0.15
N ARG A 70 -6.75 -5.49 -0.74
CA ARG A 70 -6.34 -5.62 -2.14
C ARG A 70 -5.25 -4.59 -2.45
N VAL A 71 -4.07 -5.04 -2.89
CA VAL A 71 -2.95 -4.17 -3.26
C VAL A 71 -2.57 -4.43 -4.72
N PHE A 72 -2.81 -3.47 -5.60
CA PHE A 72 -2.68 -3.65 -7.05
C PHE A 72 -2.28 -2.34 -7.73
N GLY A 73 -2.00 -2.39 -9.03
CA GLY A 73 -1.51 -1.24 -9.79
C GLY A 73 -0.16 -0.76 -9.30
N ASP A 74 -0.03 0.55 -9.10
CA ASP A 74 1.23 1.20 -8.71
C ASP A 74 1.50 1.20 -7.20
N ALA A 75 0.64 0.58 -6.39
CA ALA A 75 0.88 0.43 -4.97
C ALA A 75 2.11 -0.44 -4.68
N TRP A 76 2.97 0.03 -3.75
CA TRP A 76 4.16 -0.69 -3.30
C TRP A 76 4.28 -0.69 -1.77
N VAL A 77 4.12 -1.87 -1.17
CA VAL A 77 4.11 -2.06 0.29
C VAL A 77 5.35 -2.85 0.73
N SER A 78 6.25 -2.18 1.45
CA SER A 78 7.38 -2.81 2.15
C SER A 78 7.35 -2.56 3.66
N LEU A 79 6.64 -1.51 4.08
CA LEU A 79 6.37 -1.20 5.48
C LEU A 79 4.87 -1.03 5.71
N SER A 80 4.40 -1.34 6.92
CA SER A 80 3.01 -1.12 7.32
C SER A 80 2.57 0.35 7.20
N ILE A 81 3.52 1.28 7.21
CA ILE A 81 3.27 2.72 7.09
C ILE A 81 3.07 3.20 5.65
N HIS A 82 3.27 2.34 4.63
CA HIS A 82 3.12 2.69 3.22
C HIS A 82 1.67 2.76 2.76
N VAL A 83 0.71 2.40 3.60
CA VAL A 83 -0.72 2.51 3.32
C VAL A 83 -1.43 3.02 4.55
N GLY A 84 -2.44 3.87 4.36
CA GLY A 84 -3.29 4.35 5.45
C GLY A 84 -4.63 4.86 4.95
N TRP A 85 -5.56 5.01 5.88
CA TRP A 85 -6.87 5.56 5.58
C TRP A 85 -7.44 6.39 6.73
N PHE A 86 -8.31 7.32 6.37
CA PHE A 86 -9.12 8.11 7.29
C PHE A 86 -10.59 7.91 6.95
N SER A 87 -11.41 7.58 7.95
CA SER A 87 -12.86 7.43 7.79
C SER A 87 -13.59 8.73 8.12
N ASN A 88 -14.80 8.88 7.60
CA ASN A 88 -15.68 10.03 7.83
C ASN A 88 -15.06 11.37 7.40
N VAL A 89 -14.42 11.37 6.23
CA VAL A 89 -13.74 12.56 5.68
C VAL A 89 -14.61 13.26 4.65
N GLY A 90 -14.70 14.59 4.77
CA GLY A 90 -15.41 15.45 3.83
C GLY A 90 -16.92 15.41 3.97
N SER A 91 -17.63 16.13 3.09
CA SER A 91 -19.11 16.21 3.13
C SER A 91 -19.83 14.88 2.94
N GLU A 92 -19.15 13.91 2.34
CA GLU A 92 -19.69 12.58 2.03
C GLU A 92 -19.40 11.56 3.13
N ASN A 93 -18.70 11.96 4.20
CA ASN A 93 -18.18 11.05 5.23
C ASN A 93 -17.42 9.86 4.61
N GLY A 94 -16.71 10.11 3.51
CA GLY A 94 -16.01 9.08 2.73
C GLY A 94 -14.76 8.56 3.42
N THR A 95 -14.15 7.53 2.83
CA THR A 95 -12.83 7.05 3.23
C THR A 95 -11.77 7.66 2.34
N LEU A 96 -10.82 8.39 2.93
CA LEU A 96 -9.61 8.86 2.24
C LEU A 96 -8.53 7.81 2.42
N THR A 97 -8.14 7.14 1.34
CA THR A 97 -7.04 6.16 1.33
C THR A 97 -5.81 6.80 0.70
N TYR A 98 -4.63 6.52 1.24
CA TYR A 98 -3.36 6.90 0.63
C TYR A 98 -2.37 5.73 0.66
N PHE A 99 -1.48 5.67 -0.34
CA PHE A 99 -0.43 4.67 -0.38
C PHE A 99 0.83 5.13 -1.12
N ARG A 100 1.97 4.49 -0.80
CA ARG A 100 3.25 4.68 -1.49
C ARG A 100 3.22 4.04 -2.87
N THR A 101 3.64 4.80 -3.87
CA THR A 101 3.79 4.30 -5.24
C THR A 101 5.20 3.75 -5.50
N LYS A 102 5.34 2.95 -6.57
CA LYS A 102 6.62 2.36 -6.97
C LYS A 102 7.73 3.39 -7.24
N ASP A 103 7.37 4.60 -7.67
CA ASP A 103 8.30 5.72 -7.89
C ASP A 103 8.60 6.53 -6.60
N GLY A 104 8.11 6.08 -5.45
CA GLY A 104 8.29 6.74 -4.15
C GLY A 104 7.32 7.89 -3.87
N GLY A 105 6.37 8.15 -4.77
CA GLY A 105 5.30 9.12 -4.58
C GLY A 105 4.20 8.66 -3.62
N ILE A 106 3.15 9.49 -3.53
CA ILE A 106 1.96 9.23 -2.72
C ILE A 106 0.74 9.32 -3.64
N TYR A 107 0.03 8.21 -3.74
CA TYR A 107 -1.28 8.15 -4.39
C TYR A 107 -2.39 8.27 -3.35
N THR A 108 -3.50 8.86 -3.74
CA THR A 108 -4.69 9.07 -2.92
C THR A 108 -5.94 8.68 -3.67
N ASP A 109 -6.85 8.03 -2.95
CA ASP A 109 -8.18 7.65 -3.40
C ASP A 109 -9.22 8.20 -2.41
N HIS A 110 -10.20 8.94 -2.92
CA HIS A 110 -11.34 9.42 -2.12
C HIS A 110 -12.56 9.58 -3.02
N VAL A 111 -13.52 8.65 -2.87
CA VAL A 111 -14.81 8.62 -3.57
C VAL A 111 -14.67 8.74 -5.09
N CYS A 112 -14.69 9.95 -5.64
CA CYS A 112 -14.60 10.23 -7.07
C CYS A 112 -13.26 10.88 -7.45
N PHE A 113 -12.26 10.78 -6.58
CA PHE A 113 -10.91 11.22 -6.82
C PHE A 113 -9.97 10.03 -6.76
N ASP A 114 -9.15 9.92 -7.80
CA ASP A 114 -8.04 8.99 -7.90
C ASP A 114 -6.87 9.79 -8.50
N GLY A 115 -5.71 9.77 -7.84
CA GLY A 115 -4.57 10.59 -8.28
C GLY A 115 -3.52 10.81 -7.19
N THR A 116 -2.49 11.59 -7.52
CA THR A 116 -1.42 11.94 -6.58
C THR A 116 -1.92 12.84 -5.45
N LEU A 117 -1.20 12.86 -4.32
CA LEU A 117 -1.53 13.74 -3.20
C LEU A 117 -1.54 15.24 -3.58
N ASP A 118 -0.69 15.65 -4.53
CA ASP A 118 -0.62 17.04 -5.00
C ASP A 118 -1.79 17.41 -5.92
N GLU A 119 -2.23 16.47 -6.78
CA GLU A 119 -3.46 16.61 -7.56
C GLU A 119 -4.69 16.67 -6.63
N PHE A 120 -4.68 15.86 -5.57
CA PHE A 120 -5.75 15.86 -4.58
C PHE A 120 -5.84 17.20 -3.85
N GLU A 121 -4.72 17.74 -3.39
CA GLU A 121 -4.67 19.07 -2.77
C GLU A 121 -5.20 20.15 -3.72
N SER A 122 -4.81 20.09 -4.99
CA SER A 122 -5.28 21.02 -6.02
C SER A 122 -6.79 20.93 -6.23
N ALA A 123 -7.35 19.71 -6.27
CA ALA A 123 -8.77 19.46 -6.39
C ALA A 123 -9.55 19.98 -5.16
N VAL A 124 -9.06 19.71 -3.95
CA VAL A 124 -9.63 20.21 -2.69
C VAL A 124 -9.68 21.73 -2.68
N LYS A 125 -8.55 22.41 -2.99
CA LYS A 125 -8.48 23.88 -3.02
C LYS A 125 -9.48 24.46 -4.01
N LYS A 126 -9.58 23.88 -5.21
CA LYS A 126 -10.53 24.32 -6.24
C LYS A 126 -11.99 24.15 -5.81
N ARG A 127 -12.32 23.04 -5.14
CA ARG A 127 -13.71 22.67 -4.82
C ARG A 127 -14.23 23.27 -3.52
N HIS A 128 -13.36 23.37 -2.52
CA HIS A 128 -13.73 23.69 -1.13
C HIS A 128 -13.09 24.98 -0.61
N GLY A 129 -12.00 25.47 -1.20
CA GLY A 129 -11.30 26.69 -0.74
C GLY A 129 -11.08 26.71 0.78
N ASP A 130 -11.36 27.84 1.42
CA ASP A 130 -11.16 28.04 2.86
C ASP A 130 -12.35 27.65 3.75
N THR A 131 -13.28 26.84 3.24
CA THR A 131 -14.37 26.27 4.04
C THR A 131 -13.83 25.34 5.13
N GLN A 132 -14.66 24.98 6.12
CA GLN A 132 -14.27 24.02 7.16
C GLN A 132 -13.78 22.69 6.55
N ILE A 133 -14.50 22.15 5.58
CA ILE A 133 -14.13 20.91 4.87
C ILE A 133 -12.77 21.06 4.17
N GLY A 134 -12.53 22.21 3.51
CA GLY A 134 -11.23 22.48 2.87
C GLY A 134 -10.07 22.48 3.87
N LYS A 135 -10.29 23.04 5.07
CA LYS A 135 -9.29 23.05 6.16
C LYS A 135 -9.07 21.66 6.76
N GLU A 136 -10.12 20.87 6.93
CA GLU A 136 -10.00 19.48 7.39
C GLU A 136 -9.16 18.65 6.42
N TYR A 137 -9.41 18.77 5.11
CA TYR A 137 -8.57 18.13 4.10
C TYR A 137 -7.13 18.63 4.12
N ALA A 138 -6.90 19.94 4.26
CA ALA A 138 -5.55 20.49 4.34
C ALA A 138 -4.74 19.88 5.50
N LEU A 139 -5.37 19.72 6.68
CA LEU A 139 -4.73 19.07 7.84
C LEU A 139 -4.41 17.60 7.57
N LEU A 140 -5.31 16.85 6.91
CA LEU A 140 -5.05 15.46 6.54
C LEU A 140 -3.91 15.35 5.52
N ILE A 141 -3.88 16.22 4.52
CA ILE A 141 -2.81 16.28 3.51
C ILE A 141 -1.46 16.58 4.18
N GLU A 142 -1.41 17.56 5.09
CA GLU A 142 -0.21 17.86 5.86
C GLU A 142 0.24 16.67 6.71
N PHE A 143 -0.69 15.99 7.39
CA PHE A 143 -0.37 14.77 8.14
C PHE A 143 0.21 13.68 7.23
N ILE A 144 -0.40 13.43 6.07
CA ILE A 144 0.05 12.41 5.12
C ILE A 144 1.47 12.74 4.64
N ARG A 145 1.74 14.00 4.27
CA ARG A 145 3.08 14.45 3.89
C ARG A 145 4.08 14.23 5.02
N LEU A 146 3.74 14.64 6.23
CA LEU A 146 4.59 14.46 7.41
C LEU A 146 4.88 12.97 7.66
N ARG A 147 3.86 12.11 7.57
CA ARG A 147 4.03 10.66 7.72
C ARG A 147 4.97 10.09 6.65
N ALA A 148 4.81 10.52 5.40
CA ALA A 148 5.61 10.05 4.27
C ALA A 148 7.08 10.52 4.29
N THR A 149 7.44 11.53 5.10
CA THR A 149 8.86 11.92 5.28
C THR A 149 9.71 10.75 5.78
N SER A 150 9.13 9.84 6.58
CA SER A 150 9.80 8.64 7.08
C SER A 150 9.93 7.52 6.04
N TRP A 151 9.40 7.69 4.84
CA TRP A 151 9.49 6.67 3.78
C TRP A 151 10.81 6.77 2.99
N GLN A 152 11.57 7.86 3.14
CA GLN A 152 12.78 8.11 2.37
C GLN A 152 14.01 7.33 2.87
N ASP A 153 13.89 6.50 3.91
CA ASP A 153 15.05 5.94 4.63
C ASP A 153 15.27 4.42 4.49
N VAL A 154 14.70 3.72 3.50
CA VAL A 154 14.79 2.23 3.45
C VAL A 154 15.59 1.65 2.28
N GLU A 155 16.45 2.43 1.62
CA GLU A 155 17.30 1.91 0.52
C GLU A 155 18.72 1.49 0.91
N GLN A 156 19.13 1.53 2.18
CA GLN A 156 20.47 1.06 2.56
C GLN A 156 20.50 0.35 3.91
N GLU A 157 20.25 -0.96 3.91
CA GLU A 157 20.87 -1.89 4.87
C GLU A 157 20.86 -3.31 4.28
N ALA A 158 21.53 -3.47 3.14
CA ALA A 158 21.96 -4.76 2.61
C ALA A 158 23.23 -4.56 1.77
N ALA A 159 24.36 -4.41 2.45
CA ALA A 159 25.70 -4.58 1.91
C ALA A 159 26.48 -5.53 2.83
#